data_AF-A0AA43JAT5-F1
#
_entry.id   AF-A0AA43JAT5-F1
#
_cell.length_a   1.000
_cell.length_b   1.000
_cell.length_c   1.000
_cell.angle_alpha   90.00
_cell.angle_beta   90.00
_cell.angle_gamma   90.00
#
_symmetry.space_group_name_H-M   'P 1'
#
loop_
_entity.id
_entity.type
_entity.pdbx_description
1 polymer ?
#
loop_
_entity_poly.entity_id
_entity_poly.type
_entity_poly.pdbx_seq_one_letter_code
_entity_poly.pdbx_strand_id
1 'polypeptide(L)'
;MSRPTNQTIERCYFKLFASHYDMPAGAVVFTDKPDVIVRGERAIGIEIANLYVDSGADPASEQVQRVRRLQVLERAQALHHESGGRHIELSVDFDPKYPIRDIEPLARSLTAIATEVDHSPSGQVNPTLFAQVPELRFVYHNRKEYPDAKWRSVQCHSVPCLSLGRLRELISDKTKKLSAYQPCDAYWLLLVVDFMDSAQDQDLHWPPGEVLGSSPFERVLLYKPQFAEVLQVPQ
;
A
#
# COMPACT_ATOMS: atom_id res chain seq x y z
N MET A 1 19.02 -3.26 -6.93
CA MET A 1 19.08 -3.21 -5.46
C MET A 1 18.19 -4.32 -4.92
N SER A 2 18.67 -5.15 -3.98
CA SER A 2 17.86 -6.21 -3.37
C SER A 2 16.78 -5.60 -2.46
N ARG A 3 15.58 -6.20 -2.44
CA ARG A 3 14.51 -5.77 -1.53
C ARG A 3 14.98 -5.92 -0.07
N PRO A 4 14.78 -4.92 0.80
CA PRO A 4 15.06 -5.04 2.23
C PRO A 4 14.29 -6.21 2.86
N THR A 5 14.85 -6.82 3.89
CA THR A 5 14.13 -7.86 4.67
C THR A 5 12.97 -7.25 5.45
N ASN A 6 11.96 -8.05 5.80
CA ASN A 6 10.84 -7.59 6.62
C ASN A 6 11.31 -6.99 7.96
N GLN A 7 12.23 -7.68 8.64
CA GLN A 7 12.82 -7.16 9.88
C GLN A 7 13.53 -5.81 9.69
N THR A 8 14.13 -5.55 8.53
CA THR A 8 14.72 -4.23 8.24
C THR A 8 13.63 -3.15 8.12
N ILE A 9 12.52 -3.48 7.48
CA ILE A 9 11.36 -2.59 7.31
C ILE A 9 10.69 -2.31 8.66
N GLU A 10 10.40 -3.35 9.44
CA GLU A 10 9.81 -3.26 10.80
C GLU A 10 10.69 -2.41 11.73
N ARG A 11 12.01 -2.61 11.70
CA ARG A 11 12.98 -1.78 12.44
C ARG A 11 12.93 -0.32 12.03
N CYS A 12 12.75 -0.04 10.74
CA CYS A 12 12.62 1.32 10.24
C CYS A 12 11.34 1.97 10.78
N TYR A 13 10.20 1.28 10.66
CA TYR A 13 8.93 1.78 11.18
C TYR A 13 8.95 1.98 12.69
N PHE A 14 9.51 1.04 13.46
CA PHE A 14 9.63 1.20 14.91
C PHE A 14 10.44 2.45 15.28
N LYS A 15 11.57 2.69 14.61
CA LYS A 15 12.40 3.86 14.91
C LYS A 15 11.68 5.17 14.62
N LEU A 16 10.96 5.25 13.50
CA LEU A 16 10.15 6.42 13.16
C LEU A 16 8.98 6.59 14.14
N PHE A 17 8.32 5.50 14.50
CA PHE A 17 7.27 5.51 15.51
C PHE A 17 7.78 6.04 16.85
N ALA A 18 8.93 5.53 17.33
CA ALA A 18 9.55 5.93 18.58
C ALA A 18 10.03 7.40 18.60
N SER A 19 10.20 8.04 17.43
CA SER A 19 10.46 9.48 17.36
C SER A 19 9.20 10.35 17.37
N HIS A 20 8.02 9.77 17.18
CA HIS A 20 6.73 10.48 17.13
C HIS A 20 5.79 10.13 18.29
N TYR A 21 6.11 9.11 19.06
CA TYR A 21 5.31 8.62 20.17
C TYR A 21 6.12 8.53 21.44
N ASP A 22 5.52 8.92 22.57
CA ASP A 22 6.15 8.85 23.88
C ASP A 22 6.32 7.39 24.33
N MET A 23 7.50 6.85 24.02
CA MET A 23 7.86 5.48 24.37
C MET A 23 8.21 5.34 25.85
N PRO A 24 7.80 4.23 26.49
CA PRO A 24 8.25 3.91 27.83
C PRO A 24 9.77 3.76 27.86
N ALA A 25 10.40 4.25 28.94
CA ALA A 25 11.83 4.13 29.13
C ALA A 25 12.25 2.66 29.22
N GLY A 26 13.37 2.31 28.59
CA GLY A 26 13.90 0.95 28.63
C GLY A 26 14.84 0.64 27.47
N ALA A 27 15.50 -0.51 27.55
CA ALA A 27 16.32 -1.02 26.46
C ALA A 27 15.44 -1.63 25.36
N VAL A 28 15.61 -1.16 24.12
CA VAL A 28 14.91 -1.69 22.94
C VAL A 28 15.67 -2.89 22.37
N VAL A 29 14.99 -4.03 22.24
CA VAL A 29 15.52 -5.25 21.64
C VAL A 29 14.63 -5.65 20.47
N PHE A 30 15.21 -5.88 19.28
CA PHE A 30 14.49 -6.41 18.13
C PHE A 30 14.52 -7.93 18.13
N THR A 31 13.37 -8.56 17.95
CA THR A 31 13.18 -10.02 18.01
C THR A 31 12.31 -10.48 16.84
N ASP A 32 11.97 -11.77 16.78
CA ASP A 32 11.05 -12.32 15.77
C ASP A 32 9.60 -12.31 16.25
N LYS A 33 9.37 -12.62 17.55
CA LYS A 33 8.03 -12.70 18.16
C LYS A 33 8.05 -12.26 19.63
N PRO A 34 7.53 -11.08 19.98
CA PRO A 34 7.07 -10.00 19.07
C PRO A 34 8.25 -9.37 18.30
N ASP A 35 7.99 -8.42 17.40
CA ASP A 35 9.05 -7.78 16.60
C ASP A 35 10.01 -6.91 17.43
N VAL A 36 9.47 -6.27 18.49
CA VAL A 36 10.25 -5.43 19.41
C VAL A 36 9.88 -5.75 20.86
N ILE A 37 10.86 -5.71 21.75
CA ILE A 37 10.66 -5.73 23.20
C ILE A 37 11.33 -4.50 23.82
N VAL A 38 10.57 -3.71 24.57
CA VAL A 38 11.09 -2.62 25.41
C VAL A 38 11.25 -3.15 26.84
N ARG A 39 12.48 -3.24 27.32
CA ARG A 39 12.84 -3.73 28.67
C ARG A 39 13.04 -2.55 29.62
N GLY A 40 11.96 -2.13 30.29
CA GLY A 40 11.96 -1.09 31.32
C GLY A 40 11.60 -1.65 32.69
N GLU A 41 10.84 -0.87 33.47
CA GLU A 41 10.21 -1.33 34.72
C GLU A 41 9.34 -2.57 34.49
N ARG A 42 8.69 -2.63 33.33
CA ARG A 42 8.01 -3.81 32.79
C ARG A 42 8.47 -4.08 31.36
N ALA A 43 8.44 -5.34 30.94
CA ALA A 43 8.70 -5.77 29.58
C ALA A 43 7.45 -5.57 28.72
N ILE A 44 7.57 -4.76 27.67
CA ILE A 44 6.49 -4.51 26.72
C ILE A 44 6.89 -5.11 25.37
N GLY A 45 6.11 -6.09 24.91
CA GLY A 45 6.23 -6.66 23.59
C GLY A 45 5.44 -5.85 22.58
N ILE A 46 6.01 -5.48 21.44
CA ILE A 46 5.36 -4.69 20.38
C ILE A 46 5.42 -5.48 19.09
N GLU A 47 4.25 -5.91 18.62
CA GLU A 47 4.07 -6.47 17.29
C GLU A 47 3.83 -5.35 16.28
N ILE A 48 4.47 -5.42 15.13
CA ILE A 48 4.33 -4.49 14.01
C ILE A 48 3.63 -5.21 12.87
N ALA A 49 2.64 -4.56 12.27
CA ALA A 49 1.99 -5.06 11.06
C ALA A 49 1.54 -3.92 10.17
N ASN A 50 1.44 -4.16 8.87
CA ASN A 50 0.81 -3.21 7.96
C ASN A 50 -0.71 -3.40 7.98
N LEU A 51 -1.47 -2.30 8.04
CA LEU A 51 -2.91 -2.29 7.89
C LEU A 51 -3.27 -1.94 6.45
N TYR A 52 -3.62 -2.97 5.68
CA TYR A 52 -4.13 -2.82 4.32
C TYR A 52 -5.63 -2.51 4.34
N VAL A 53 -6.12 -1.79 3.32
CA VAL A 53 -7.55 -1.47 3.14
C VAL A 53 -8.36 -2.76 2.96
N ASP A 54 -7.86 -3.66 2.11
CA ASP A 54 -8.47 -4.95 1.81
C ASP A 54 -7.51 -6.12 2.10
N SER A 55 -8.09 -7.31 2.25
CA SER A 55 -7.34 -8.55 2.34
C SER A 55 -6.61 -8.84 1.02
N GLY A 56 -5.32 -9.19 1.10
CA GLY A 56 -4.53 -9.59 -0.07
C GLY A 56 -4.95 -10.94 -0.68
N ALA A 57 -5.89 -11.65 -0.04
CA ALA A 57 -6.53 -12.83 -0.62
C ALA A 57 -7.59 -12.48 -1.68
N ASP A 58 -8.10 -11.24 -1.67
CA ASP A 58 -9.02 -10.77 -2.69
C ASP A 58 -8.24 -10.40 -3.97
N PRO A 59 -8.51 -11.05 -5.11
CA PRO A 59 -7.89 -10.68 -6.39
C PRO A 59 -8.15 -9.24 -6.82
N ALA A 60 -9.22 -8.60 -6.34
CA ALA A 60 -9.55 -7.21 -6.61
C ALA A 60 -8.83 -6.22 -5.69
N SER A 61 -8.21 -6.68 -4.60
CA SER A 61 -7.51 -5.80 -3.64
C SER A 61 -6.39 -5.00 -4.32
N GLU A 62 -6.14 -3.79 -3.85
CA GLU A 62 -5.01 -2.96 -4.31
C GLU A 62 -3.65 -3.66 -4.12
N GLN A 63 -3.53 -4.56 -3.14
CA GLN A 63 -2.33 -5.37 -2.94
C GLN A 63 -2.00 -6.22 -4.17
N VAL A 64 -3.03 -6.81 -4.80
CA VAL A 64 -2.91 -7.64 -6.01
C VAL A 64 -2.92 -6.75 -7.26
N GLN A 65 -3.84 -5.80 -7.33
CA GLN A 65 -4.06 -4.98 -8.52
C GLN A 65 -2.89 -4.05 -8.82
N ARG A 66 -2.15 -3.54 -7.82
CA ARG A 66 -0.93 -2.75 -8.07
C ARG A 66 0.11 -3.52 -8.88
N VAL A 67 0.29 -4.81 -8.59
CA VAL A 67 1.27 -5.66 -9.30
C VAL A 67 0.80 -5.89 -10.73
N ARG A 68 -0.49 -6.16 -10.91
CA ARG A 68 -1.10 -6.36 -12.24
C ARG A 68 -1.03 -5.12 -13.11
N ARG A 69 -1.26 -3.92 -12.56
CA ARG A 69 -1.09 -2.63 -13.29
C ARG A 69 0.34 -2.47 -13.80
N LEU A 70 1.34 -2.75 -12.97
CA LEU A 70 2.74 -2.71 -13.39
C LEU A 70 3.02 -3.71 -14.51
N GLN A 71 2.55 -4.95 -14.39
CA GLN A 71 2.73 -5.97 -15.43
C GLN A 71 2.06 -5.57 -16.76
N VAL A 72 0.86 -4.98 -16.71
CA VAL A 72 0.16 -4.45 -17.88
C VAL A 72 0.97 -3.34 -18.55
N LEU A 73 1.49 -2.38 -17.77
CA LEU A 73 2.29 -1.26 -18.30
C LEU A 73 3.60 -1.75 -18.92
N GLU A 74 4.33 -2.63 -18.23
CA GLU A 74 5.56 -3.23 -18.74
C GLU A 74 5.31 -4.01 -20.04
N ARG A 75 4.24 -4.81 -20.08
CA ARG A 75 3.88 -5.59 -21.26
C ARG A 75 3.45 -4.71 -22.43
N ALA A 76 2.62 -3.70 -22.17
CA ALA A 76 2.12 -2.80 -23.21
C ALA A 76 3.25 -1.94 -23.81
N GLN A 77 4.17 -1.49 -22.97
CA GLN A 77 5.36 -0.75 -23.41
C GLN A 77 6.26 -1.64 -24.26
N ALA A 78 6.51 -2.89 -23.86
CA ALA A 78 7.28 -3.84 -24.64
C ALA A 78 6.65 -4.08 -26.02
N LEU A 79 5.34 -4.32 -26.07
CA LEU A 79 4.59 -4.50 -27.32
C LEU A 79 4.69 -3.29 -28.25
N HIS A 80 4.63 -2.07 -27.70
CA HIS A 80 4.75 -0.84 -28.48
C HIS A 80 6.15 -0.68 -29.10
N HIS A 81 7.21 -0.97 -28.33
CA HIS A 81 8.57 -0.95 -28.85
C HIS A 81 8.82 -2.08 -29.86
N GLU A 82 8.30 -3.29 -29.64
CA GLU A 82 8.38 -4.42 -30.56
C GLU A 82 7.75 -4.09 -31.93
N SER A 83 6.72 -3.24 -31.96
CA SER A 83 6.10 -2.75 -33.19
C SER A 83 6.78 -1.53 -33.83
N GLY A 84 7.93 -1.08 -33.29
CA GLY A 84 8.66 0.09 -33.79
C GLY A 84 8.07 1.44 -33.36
N GLY A 85 7.24 1.45 -32.32
CA GLY A 85 6.72 2.68 -31.71
C GLY A 85 7.83 3.50 -31.04
N ARG A 86 7.61 4.81 -30.88
CA ARG A 86 8.63 5.69 -30.29
C ARG A 86 8.75 5.47 -28.78
N HIS A 87 9.87 5.94 -28.22
CA HIS A 87 10.14 5.88 -26.78
C HIS A 87 9.38 6.99 -26.03
N ILE A 88 8.05 6.95 -26.09
CA ILE A 88 7.17 7.85 -25.34
C ILE A 88 6.89 7.31 -23.93
N GLU A 89 6.44 8.20 -23.06
CA GLU A 89 5.99 7.86 -21.73
C GLU A 89 4.48 7.98 -21.61
N LEU A 90 3.84 6.96 -21.02
CA LEU A 90 2.45 7.01 -20.59
C LEU A 90 2.35 7.03 -19.06
N SER A 91 1.52 7.93 -18.55
CA SER A 91 1.05 7.93 -17.16
C SER A 91 -0.41 7.51 -17.14
N VAL A 92 -0.71 6.39 -16.48
CA VAL A 92 -2.00 5.71 -16.57
C VAL A 92 -2.62 5.58 -15.18
N ASP A 93 -3.87 5.95 -15.04
CA ASP A 93 -4.67 5.74 -13.84
C ASP A 93 -5.77 4.73 -14.16
N PHE A 94 -5.82 3.66 -13.35
CA PHE A 94 -6.73 2.55 -13.55
C PHE A 94 -7.95 2.69 -12.63
N ASP A 95 -9.13 2.35 -13.13
CA ASP A 95 -10.37 2.38 -12.35
C ASP A 95 -10.47 1.13 -11.44
N PRO A 96 -10.43 1.27 -10.10
CA PRO A 96 -10.52 0.14 -9.19
C PRO A 96 -11.86 -0.62 -9.28
N LYS A 97 -12.91 -0.03 -9.88
CA LYS A 97 -14.18 -0.73 -10.13
C LYS A 97 -14.07 -1.85 -11.16
N TYR A 98 -13.01 -1.85 -11.98
CA TYR A 98 -12.76 -2.85 -13.00
C TYR A 98 -11.40 -3.51 -12.77
N PRO A 99 -11.31 -4.47 -11.83
CA PRO A 99 -10.06 -5.17 -11.53
C PRO A 99 -9.50 -5.88 -12.76
N ILE A 100 -8.19 -5.78 -12.96
CA ILE A 100 -7.47 -6.42 -14.06
C ILE A 100 -7.50 -7.93 -13.86
N ARG A 101 -8.22 -8.63 -14.74
CA ARG A 101 -8.30 -10.11 -14.74
C ARG A 101 -7.24 -10.72 -15.63
N ASP A 102 -7.07 -10.15 -16.83
CA ASP A 102 -6.14 -10.62 -17.85
C ASP A 102 -5.21 -9.49 -18.29
N ILE A 103 -3.90 -9.76 -18.25
CA ILE A 103 -2.86 -8.76 -18.55
C ILE A 103 -2.78 -8.48 -20.04
N GLU A 104 -2.80 -9.53 -20.87
CA GLU A 104 -2.50 -9.42 -22.30
C GLU A 104 -3.55 -8.60 -23.09
N PRO A 105 -4.87 -8.77 -22.91
CA PRO A 105 -5.86 -7.95 -23.63
C PRO A 105 -5.73 -6.47 -23.29
N LEU A 106 -5.59 -6.14 -22.00
CA LEU A 106 -5.47 -4.76 -21.55
C LEU A 106 -4.15 -4.13 -22.03
N ALA A 107 -3.06 -4.90 -22.00
CA ALA A 107 -1.78 -4.43 -22.52
C ALA A 107 -1.86 -4.09 -24.02
N ARG A 108 -2.53 -4.92 -24.82
CA ARG A 108 -2.76 -4.64 -26.26
C ARG A 108 -3.61 -3.40 -26.49
N SER A 109 -4.66 -3.20 -25.70
CA SER A 109 -5.48 -1.99 -25.74
C SER A 109 -4.64 -0.75 -25.45
N LEU A 110 -3.78 -0.78 -24.42
CA LEU A 110 -2.87 0.32 -24.12
C LEU A 110 -1.83 0.55 -25.22
N THR A 111 -1.29 -0.49 -25.84
CA THR A 111 -0.39 -0.37 -27.01
C THR A 111 -1.09 0.31 -28.19
N ALA A 112 -2.36 -0.03 -28.46
CA ALA A 112 -3.13 0.60 -29.52
C ALA A 112 -3.35 2.10 -29.24
N ILE A 113 -3.71 2.45 -28.00
CA ILE A 113 -3.83 3.85 -27.57
C ILE A 113 -2.49 4.58 -27.74
N ALA A 114 -1.39 3.97 -27.29
CA ALA A 114 -0.04 4.55 -27.41
C ALA A 114 0.32 4.85 -28.87
N THR A 115 0.03 3.91 -29.77
CA THR A 115 0.30 4.04 -31.21
C THR A 115 -0.47 5.20 -31.83
N GLU A 116 -1.74 5.39 -31.44
CA GLU A 116 -2.57 6.49 -31.93
C GLU A 116 -2.04 7.86 -31.47
N VAL A 117 -1.53 7.96 -30.24
CA VAL A 117 -1.06 9.23 -29.66
C VAL A 117 0.42 9.51 -29.90
N ASP A 118 1.16 8.59 -30.49
CA ASP A 118 2.62 8.63 -30.59
C ASP A 118 3.13 9.89 -31.34
N HIS A 119 2.35 10.38 -32.31
CA HIS A 119 2.67 11.59 -33.06
C HIS A 119 1.94 12.85 -32.55
N SER A 120 1.10 12.72 -31.52
CA SER A 120 0.33 13.82 -30.96
C SER A 120 1.14 14.68 -29.99
N PRO A 121 0.82 15.99 -29.83
CA PRO A 121 1.42 16.81 -28.78
C PRO A 121 1.20 16.20 -27.40
N SER A 122 2.17 16.31 -26.48
CA SER A 122 2.01 15.83 -25.10
C SER A 122 0.75 16.38 -24.47
N GLY A 123 0.05 15.56 -23.71
CA GLY A 123 -1.18 15.98 -23.06
C GLY A 123 -1.99 14.82 -22.51
N GLN A 124 -3.18 15.16 -22.01
CA GLN A 124 -4.17 14.16 -21.67
C GLN A 124 -4.70 13.52 -22.96
N VAL A 125 -4.74 12.19 -22.99
CA VAL A 125 -5.34 11.44 -24.08
C VAL A 125 -6.86 11.63 -24.05
N ASN A 126 -7.47 11.84 -25.22
CA ASN A 126 -8.92 12.01 -25.31
C ASN A 126 -9.64 10.77 -24.75
N PRO A 127 -10.54 10.89 -23.75
CA PRO A 127 -11.28 9.77 -23.17
C PRO A 127 -12.01 8.88 -24.17
N THR A 128 -12.42 9.43 -25.33
CA THR A 128 -13.07 8.64 -26.37
C THR A 128 -12.18 7.54 -26.95
N LEU A 129 -10.85 7.70 -26.93
CA LEU A 129 -9.88 6.71 -27.43
C LEU A 129 -9.81 5.45 -26.57
N PHE A 130 -10.22 5.54 -25.30
CA PHE A 130 -10.20 4.41 -24.37
C PHE A 130 -11.55 4.14 -23.72
N ALA A 131 -12.64 4.66 -24.29
CA ALA A 131 -14.00 4.48 -23.76
C ALA A 131 -14.45 3.00 -23.71
N GLN A 132 -13.82 2.12 -24.51
CA GLN A 132 -14.08 0.68 -24.52
C GLN A 132 -13.13 -0.12 -23.61
N VAL A 133 -12.26 0.57 -22.87
CA VAL A 133 -11.29 -0.04 -21.95
C VAL A 133 -11.65 0.38 -20.52
N PRO A 134 -12.62 -0.30 -19.89
CA PRO A 134 -13.20 0.14 -18.63
C PRO A 134 -12.20 0.19 -17.47
N GLU A 135 -11.09 -0.55 -17.56
CA GLU A 135 -10.01 -0.53 -16.57
C GLU A 135 -9.26 0.80 -16.56
N LEU A 136 -9.38 1.65 -17.59
CA LEU A 136 -8.67 2.93 -17.69
C LEU A 136 -9.60 4.09 -17.33
N ARG A 137 -9.17 4.90 -16.35
CA ARG A 137 -9.87 6.13 -15.96
C ARG A 137 -9.22 7.37 -16.54
N PHE A 138 -7.88 7.36 -16.65
CA PHE A 138 -7.13 8.48 -17.18
C PHE A 138 -5.82 8.02 -17.82
N VAL A 139 -5.43 8.68 -18.92
CA VAL A 139 -4.16 8.46 -19.60
C VAL A 139 -3.57 9.82 -19.98
N TYR A 140 -2.30 10.03 -19.68
CA TYR A 140 -1.50 11.16 -20.13
C TYR A 140 -0.30 10.65 -20.90
N HIS A 141 -0.02 11.23 -22.06
CA HIS A 141 1.17 10.90 -22.83
C HIS A 141 2.15 12.07 -22.86
N ASN A 142 3.43 11.73 -22.70
CA ASN A 142 4.54 12.65 -22.85
C ASN A 142 5.37 12.22 -24.07
N ARG A 143 5.32 13.04 -25.13
CA ARG A 143 5.96 12.75 -26.42
C ARG A 143 7.50 12.85 -26.40
N LYS A 144 8.06 13.46 -25.35
CA LYS A 144 9.50 13.69 -25.27
C LYS A 144 10.17 12.33 -25.14
N GLU A 145 11.11 12.04 -26.03
CA GLU A 145 11.87 10.80 -25.97
C GLU A 145 13.05 10.95 -25.02
N TYR A 146 13.23 9.97 -24.15
CA TYR A 146 14.40 9.83 -23.30
C TYR A 146 14.75 8.35 -23.17
N PRO A 147 16.04 7.99 -23.01
CA PRO A 147 16.49 6.60 -22.99
C PRO A 147 15.81 5.71 -21.93
N ASP A 148 15.28 6.32 -20.87
CA ASP A 148 14.64 5.66 -19.74
C ASP A 148 13.14 5.98 -19.63
N ALA A 149 12.48 6.36 -20.74
CA ALA A 149 11.03 6.54 -20.76
C ALA A 149 10.34 5.27 -20.26
N LYS A 150 9.57 5.40 -19.18
CA LYS A 150 8.88 4.27 -18.52
C LYS A 150 7.42 4.59 -18.34
N TRP A 151 6.58 3.66 -18.78
CA TRP A 151 5.16 3.77 -18.53
C TRP A 151 4.90 3.52 -17.06
N ARG A 152 4.06 4.34 -16.45
CA ARG A 152 3.85 4.33 -15.00
C ARG A 152 2.38 4.40 -14.66
N SER A 153 2.04 3.72 -13.57
CA SER A 153 0.76 3.94 -12.92
C SER A 153 0.86 5.25 -12.17
N VAL A 154 -0.08 6.14 -12.44
CA VAL A 154 -0.39 7.27 -11.56
C VAL A 154 -1.68 6.94 -10.83
N GLN A 155 -1.95 7.67 -9.76
CA GLN A 155 -3.13 7.45 -8.96
C GLN A 155 -3.86 8.77 -8.77
N CYS A 156 -5.13 8.78 -9.18
CA CYS A 156 -6.05 9.87 -8.87
C CYS A 156 -6.92 9.44 -7.68
N HIS A 157 -6.54 9.82 -6.46
CA HIS A 157 -7.09 9.20 -5.25
C HIS A 157 -8.37 9.86 -4.72
N SER A 158 -9.25 9.02 -4.16
CA SER A 158 -10.06 9.37 -2.99
C SER A 158 -9.57 8.49 -1.84
N VAL A 159 -9.10 9.10 -0.76
CA VAL A 159 -8.60 8.36 0.41
C VAL A 159 -9.81 7.75 1.15
N PRO A 160 -9.88 6.43 1.32
CA PRO A 160 -10.98 5.79 2.05
C PRO A 160 -10.88 6.08 3.55
N CYS A 161 -12.01 6.04 4.25
CA CYS A 161 -12.02 6.04 5.72
C CYS A 161 -11.45 4.73 6.28
N LEU A 162 -10.96 4.77 7.53
CA LEU A 162 -10.50 3.59 8.27
C LEU A 162 -11.52 2.44 8.25
N SER A 163 -11.10 1.26 7.78
CA SER A 163 -11.94 0.06 7.77
C SER A 163 -11.93 -0.65 9.14
N LEU A 164 -12.94 -0.39 9.97
CA LEU A 164 -13.07 -1.04 11.29
C LEU A 164 -13.21 -2.56 11.21
N GLY A 165 -13.89 -3.07 10.17
CA GLY A 165 -13.99 -4.52 9.94
C GLY A 165 -12.61 -5.15 9.73
N ARG A 166 -11.81 -4.55 8.86
CA ARG A 166 -10.45 -5.03 8.57
C ARG A 166 -9.51 -4.90 9.77
N LEU A 167 -9.65 -3.82 10.54
CA LEU A 167 -8.93 -3.65 11.80
C LEU A 167 -9.25 -4.77 12.81
N ARG A 168 -10.54 -5.08 13.03
CA ARG A 168 -10.98 -6.18 13.92
C ARG A 168 -10.43 -7.53 13.46
N GLU A 169 -10.48 -7.82 12.16
CA GLU A 169 -9.94 -9.05 11.58
C GLU A 169 -8.43 -9.18 11.85
N LEU A 170 -7.65 -8.12 11.59
CA LEU A 170 -6.21 -8.13 11.79
C LEU A 170 -5.85 -8.33 13.27
N ILE A 171 -6.56 -7.68 14.19
CA ILE A 171 -6.35 -7.83 15.63
C ILE A 171 -6.67 -9.25 16.08
N SER A 172 -7.75 -9.85 15.57
CA SER A 172 -8.10 -11.25 15.83
C SER A 172 -6.99 -12.20 15.33
N ASP A 173 -6.46 -11.96 14.13
CA ASP A 173 -5.38 -12.80 13.57
C ASP A 173 -4.07 -12.66 14.34
N LYS A 174 -3.74 -11.46 14.84
CA LYS A 174 -2.56 -11.23 15.68
C LYS A 174 -2.74 -11.79 17.09
N THR A 175 -3.95 -11.71 17.64
CA THR A 175 -4.30 -12.33 18.93
C THR A 175 -4.00 -13.82 18.95
N LYS A 176 -4.36 -14.54 17.87
CA LYS A 176 -4.09 -15.99 17.75
C LYS A 176 -2.59 -16.34 17.80
N LYS A 177 -1.70 -15.37 17.53
CA LYS A 177 -0.24 -15.57 17.50
C LYS A 177 0.45 -15.29 18.83
N LEU A 178 -0.22 -14.63 19.78
CA LEU A 178 0.35 -14.24 21.08
C LEU A 178 0.93 -15.42 21.87
N SER A 179 0.35 -16.62 21.75
CA SER A 179 0.85 -17.82 22.43
C SER A 179 2.26 -18.25 22.00
N ALA A 180 2.72 -17.79 20.83
CA ALA A 180 4.06 -18.06 20.31
C ALA A 180 5.06 -16.95 20.63
N TYR A 181 4.66 -15.91 21.36
CA TYR A 181 5.49 -14.75 21.63
C TYR A 181 6.36 -14.96 22.86
N GLN A 182 7.52 -14.30 22.89
CA GLN A 182 8.33 -14.25 24.10
C GLN A 182 7.53 -13.59 25.23
N PRO A 183 7.56 -14.17 26.46
CA PRO A 183 6.82 -13.62 27.59
C PRO A 183 7.18 -12.16 27.88
N CYS A 184 6.15 -11.31 27.91
CA CYS A 184 6.20 -9.91 28.28
C CYS A 184 5.06 -9.62 29.27
N ASP A 185 5.20 -8.55 30.07
CA ASP A 185 4.18 -8.14 31.03
C ASP A 185 2.95 -7.55 30.33
N ALA A 186 3.15 -6.94 29.16
CA ALA A 186 2.10 -6.43 28.29
C ALA A 186 2.50 -6.55 26.82
N TYR A 187 1.50 -6.60 25.95
CA TYR A 187 1.68 -6.57 24.49
C TYR A 187 0.97 -5.37 23.88
N TRP A 188 1.64 -4.69 22.96
CA TRP A 188 1.08 -3.67 22.10
C TRP A 188 1.07 -4.16 20.66
N LEU A 189 0.12 -3.66 19.88
CA LEU A 189 0.04 -3.88 18.44
C LEU A 189 0.16 -2.53 17.72
N LEU A 190 1.23 -2.36 16.95
CA LEU A 190 1.48 -1.21 16.10
C LEU A 190 1.10 -1.55 14.66
N LEU A 191 0.05 -0.89 14.17
CA LEU A 191 -0.47 -1.04 12.83
C LEU A 191 -0.04 0.14 11.96
N VAL A 192 0.86 -0.13 11.02
CA VAL A 192 1.40 0.87 10.09
C VAL A 192 0.42 1.06 8.93
N VAL A 193 0.12 2.32 8.62
CA VAL A 193 -0.60 2.77 7.43
C VAL A 193 0.38 3.60 6.60
N ASP A 194 0.99 2.99 5.58
CA ASP A 194 1.95 3.68 4.72
C ASP A 194 1.22 4.46 3.61
N PHE A 195 1.26 5.80 3.66
CA PHE A 195 0.67 6.67 2.64
C PHE A 195 1.24 6.41 1.24
N MET A 196 2.50 5.98 1.13
CA MET A 196 3.15 5.72 -0.15
C MET A 196 2.72 4.36 -0.76
N ASP A 197 2.06 3.51 0.02
CA ASP A 197 1.46 2.27 -0.44
C ASP A 197 -0.05 2.45 -0.55
N SER A 198 -0.56 2.59 -1.77
CA SER A 198 -1.99 2.78 -2.02
C SER A 198 -2.88 1.64 -1.51
N ALA A 199 -2.31 0.46 -1.26
CA ALA A 199 -3.06 -0.64 -0.65
C ALA A 199 -3.28 -0.45 0.85
N GLN A 200 -2.59 0.52 1.47
CA GLN A 200 -2.69 0.87 2.88
C GLN A 200 -3.32 2.24 3.09
N ASP A 201 -3.10 3.20 2.18
CA ASP A 201 -3.53 4.58 2.37
C ASP A 201 -5.03 4.69 2.68
N GLN A 202 -5.30 5.15 3.89
CA GLN A 202 -6.61 5.40 4.45
C GLN A 202 -6.50 6.54 5.47
N ASP A 203 -7.61 7.21 5.72
CA ASP A 203 -7.72 8.22 6.76
C ASP A 203 -7.72 7.54 8.14
N LEU A 204 -7.02 8.13 9.11
CA LEU A 204 -6.95 7.62 10.48
C LEU A 204 -8.05 8.20 11.39
N HIS A 205 -9.08 8.84 10.84
CA HIS A 205 -10.19 9.30 11.66
C HIS A 205 -10.99 8.14 12.27
N TRP A 206 -11.02 8.08 13.61
CA TRP A 206 -11.84 7.10 14.32
C TRP A 206 -13.33 7.47 14.22
N PRO A 207 -14.22 6.58 13.75
CA PRO A 207 -15.63 6.89 13.64
C PRO A 207 -16.27 7.21 15.01
N PRO A 208 -17.03 8.32 15.14
CA PRO A 208 -17.67 8.68 16.41
C PRO A 208 -18.62 7.58 16.93
N GLY A 209 -18.49 7.25 18.22
CA GLY A 209 -19.35 6.27 18.89
C GLY A 209 -19.00 4.80 18.63
N GLU A 210 -18.04 4.51 17.76
CA GLU A 210 -17.55 3.15 17.55
C GLU A 210 -16.57 2.75 18.66
N VAL A 211 -16.71 1.51 19.12
CA VAL A 211 -15.73 0.84 19.99
C VAL A 211 -15.24 -0.42 19.30
N LEU A 212 -13.94 -0.67 19.39
CA LEU A 212 -13.37 -1.87 18.79
C LEU A 212 -13.79 -3.13 19.56
N GLY A 213 -13.97 -2.99 20.88
CA GLY A 213 -14.09 -4.09 21.83
C GLY A 213 -12.76 -4.41 22.49
N SER A 214 -12.79 -5.29 23.50
CA SER A 214 -11.59 -5.66 24.24
C SER A 214 -10.64 -6.51 23.39
N SER A 215 -9.35 -6.25 23.58
CA SER A 215 -8.24 -6.94 22.94
C SER A 215 -7.26 -7.41 24.00
N PRO A 216 -6.55 -8.52 23.81
CA PRO A 216 -5.45 -8.91 24.70
C PRO A 216 -4.23 -7.98 24.58
N PHE A 217 -4.17 -7.15 23.52
CA PHE A 217 -3.18 -6.10 23.41
C PHE A 217 -3.60 -4.91 24.25
N GLU A 218 -2.79 -4.55 25.24
CA GLU A 218 -3.01 -3.39 26.12
C GLU A 218 -3.16 -2.09 25.32
N ARG A 219 -2.44 -1.99 24.18
CA ARG A 219 -2.61 -0.89 23.22
C ARG A 219 -2.66 -1.43 21.81
N VAL A 220 -3.59 -0.90 21.03
CA VAL A 220 -3.58 -1.01 19.57
C VAL A 220 -3.39 0.40 19.04
N LEU A 221 -2.34 0.61 18.27
CA LEU A 221 -1.91 1.91 17.77
C LEU A 221 -1.91 1.88 16.25
N LEU A 222 -2.61 2.81 15.61
CA LEU A 222 -2.48 3.07 14.18
C LEU A 222 -1.43 4.15 13.99
N TYR A 223 -0.51 3.96 13.05
CA TYR A 223 0.58 4.88 12.82
C TYR A 223 0.74 5.18 11.33
N LYS A 224 0.64 6.46 10.97
CA LYS A 224 0.87 6.98 9.60
C LYS A 224 2.20 7.74 9.56
N PRO A 225 3.30 7.10 9.09
CA PRO A 225 4.65 7.63 9.30
C PRO A 225 4.89 9.00 8.66
N GLN A 226 4.37 9.22 7.47
CA GLN A 226 4.58 10.43 6.68
C GLN A 226 4.01 11.69 7.33
N PHE A 227 3.03 11.52 8.22
CA PHE A 227 2.36 12.62 8.91
C PHE A 227 2.69 12.66 10.41
N ALA A 228 3.59 11.78 10.89
CA ALA A 228 3.86 11.60 12.31
C ALA A 228 2.59 11.39 13.15
N GLU A 229 1.55 10.83 12.54
CA GLU A 229 0.23 10.70 13.14
C GLU A 229 0.10 9.33 13.81
N VAL A 230 -0.24 9.34 15.10
CA VAL A 230 -0.52 8.12 15.87
C VAL A 230 -1.93 8.23 16.45
N LEU A 231 -2.79 7.28 16.10
CA LEU A 231 -4.09 7.11 16.72
C LEU A 231 -4.06 5.89 17.65
N GLN A 232 -4.35 6.08 18.93
CA GLN A 232 -4.64 4.98 19.83
C GLN A 232 -6.10 4.54 19.65
N VAL A 233 -6.30 3.26 19.35
CA VAL A 233 -7.63 2.69 19.15
C VAL A 233 -8.37 2.61 20.50
N PRO A 234 -9.61 3.14 20.59
CA PRO A 234 -10.48 2.94 21.75
C PRO A 234 -10.86 1.47 21.91
N GLN A 235 -10.62 0.92 23.11
CA GLN A 235 -10.94 -0.46 23.49
C GLN A 235 -11.98 -0.51 24.61
#